data_AF-A0A2K8TAD5-F1
#
_entry.id   AF-A0A2K8TAD5-F1
#
_cell.length_a   1.000
_cell.length_b   1.000
_cell.length_c   1.000
_cell.angle_alpha   90.00
_cell.angle_beta   90.00
_cell.angle_gamma   90.00
#
_symmetry.space_group_name_H-M   'P 1'
#
loop_
_entity.id
_entity.type
_entity.pdbx_description
1 polymer ?
#
loop_
_entity_poly.entity_id
_entity_poly.type
_entity_poly.pdbx_seq_one_letter_code
_entity_poly.pdbx_strand_id
1 'polypeptide(L)'
;MKVCPAKLPTSVHSYLKEIGRYPLLTPEQEITNARALQQMMAIEEQRSNLALQLNREPTTRELATSLGQSEAEIQSKQFKIQNY
;
A
#
# COMPACT_ATOMS: atom_id res chain seq x y z
N MET A 1 7.67 -29.59 44.47
CA MET A 1 6.78 -28.67 43.74
C MET A 1 7.15 -28.73 42.27
N LYS A 2 6.26 -29.22 41.39
CA LYS A 2 6.46 -29.20 39.92
C LYS A 2 5.80 -27.93 39.39
N VAL A 3 6.58 -27.07 38.75
CA VAL A 3 6.09 -25.83 38.15
C VAL A 3 5.39 -26.20 36.83
N CYS A 4 4.10 -25.88 36.70
CA CYS A 4 3.38 -26.03 35.43
C CYS A 4 3.87 -24.97 34.43
N PRO A 5 4.20 -25.33 33.18
CA PRO A 5 4.58 -24.34 32.19
C PRO A 5 3.34 -23.51 31.83
N ALA A 6 3.43 -22.20 32.05
CA ALA A 6 2.38 -21.26 31.68
C ALA A 6 2.13 -21.36 30.16
N LYS A 7 0.93 -21.82 29.79
CA LYS A 7 0.48 -21.85 28.40
C LYS A 7 0.26 -20.41 27.96
N LEU A 8 1.08 -19.91 27.03
CA LEU A 8 0.82 -18.62 26.38
C LEU A 8 -0.62 -18.61 25.86
N PRO A 9 -1.35 -17.48 25.96
CA PRO A 9 -2.67 -17.38 25.36
C PRO A 9 -2.56 -17.75 23.87
N THR A 10 -3.39 -18.68 23.43
CA THR A 10 -3.33 -19.28 22.10
C THR A 10 -3.39 -18.24 20.98
N SER A 11 -4.02 -17.08 21.23
CA SER A 11 -4.05 -15.94 20.32
C SER A 11 -2.68 -15.32 20.07
N VAL A 12 -1.88 -15.10 21.11
CA VAL A 12 -0.53 -14.51 20.99
C VAL A 12 0.41 -15.47 20.28
N HIS A 13 0.34 -16.76 20.61
CA HIS A 13 1.14 -17.78 19.94
C HIS A 13 0.82 -17.88 18.44
N SER A 14 -0.46 -17.91 18.07
CA SER A 14 -0.89 -17.90 16.66
C SER A 14 -0.47 -16.62 15.94
N TYR A 15 -0.61 -15.46 16.57
CA TYR A 15 -0.18 -14.18 15.98
C TYR A 15 1.32 -14.16 15.66
N LEU A 16 2.17 -14.56 16.61
CA LEU A 16 3.62 -14.62 16.40
C LEU A 16 4.00 -15.61 15.29
N LYS A 17 3.29 -16.75 15.21
CA LYS A 17 3.49 -17.73 14.15
C LYS A 17 3.15 -17.15 12.79
N GLU A 18 2.06 -16.39 12.66
CA GLU A 18 1.62 -15.79 11.40
C GLU A 18 2.55 -14.67 10.93
N ILE A 19 2.95 -13.73 11.80
CA ILE A 19 3.88 -12.66 11.40
C ILE A 19 5.27 -13.20 11.06
N GLY A 20 5.69 -14.31 11.68
CA GLY A 20 6.98 -14.96 11.42
C GLY A 20 7.06 -15.75 10.11
N ARG A 21 5.95 -15.90 9.36
CA ARG A 21 5.95 -16.58 8.05
C ARG A 21 6.58 -15.73 6.95
N TYR A 22 6.65 -14.43 7.16
CA TYR A 22 7.13 -13.48 6.15
C TYR A 22 8.60 -13.12 6.45
N PRO A 23 9.50 -13.24 5.47
CA PRO A 23 10.88 -12.83 5.66
C PRO A 23 10.95 -11.31 5.87
N LEU A 24 11.94 -10.87 6.63
CA LEU A 24 12.25 -9.45 6.76
C LEU A 24 12.69 -8.89 5.41
N LEU A 25 12.36 -7.62 5.17
CA LEU A 25 12.81 -6.91 3.97
C LEU A 25 14.34 -6.70 4.05
N THR A 26 15.00 -6.77 2.89
CA THR A 26 16.36 -6.26 2.78
C THR A 26 16.33 -4.72 2.70
N PRO A 27 17.43 -4.03 3.08
CA PRO A 27 17.50 -2.56 2.95
C PRO A 27 17.18 -2.06 1.54
N GLU A 28 17.59 -2.79 0.51
CA GLU A 28 17.32 -2.46 -0.89
C GLU A 28 15.83 -2.60 -1.24
N GLN A 29 15.16 -3.62 -0.69
CA GLN A 29 13.72 -3.80 -0.84
C GLN A 29 12.96 -2.68 -0.15
N GLU A 30 13.37 -2.27 1.05
CA GLU A 30 12.76 -1.15 1.77
C GLU A 30 12.86 0.15 0.96
N ILE A 31 14.05 0.46 0.42
CA ILE A 31 14.25 1.65 -0.43
C ILE A 31 13.37 1.58 -1.69
N THR A 32 13.32 0.42 -2.34
CA THR A 32 12.53 0.23 -3.56
C THR A 32 11.04 0.39 -3.28
N ASN A 33 10.54 -0.21 -2.20
CA ASN A 33 9.14 -0.12 -1.79
C ASN A 33 8.78 1.31 -1.37
N ALA A 34 9.66 2.00 -0.63
CA ALA A 34 9.45 3.38 -0.25
C ALA A 34 9.31 4.30 -1.47
N ARG A 35 10.16 4.13 -2.49
CA ARG A 35 10.06 4.88 -3.75
C ARG A 35 8.77 4.59 -4.51
N ALA A 36 8.35 3.32 -4.55
CA ALA A 36 7.09 2.94 -5.18
C ALA A 36 5.89 3.57 -4.46
N LEU A 37 5.88 3.55 -3.12
CA LEU A 37 4.85 4.20 -2.31
C LEU A 37 4.83 5.71 -2.53
N GLN A 38 5.98 6.38 -2.59
CA GLN A 38 6.05 7.82 -2.87
C GLN A 38 5.41 8.18 -4.22
N GLN A 39 5.67 7.38 -5.26
CA GLN A 39 5.05 7.58 -6.57
C GLN A 39 3.53 7.39 -6.53
N MET A 40 3.06 6.39 -5.79
CA MET A 40 1.63 6.13 -5.60
C MET A 40 0.94 7.27 -4.83
N MET A 41 1.56 7.76 -3.77
CA MET A 41 1.06 8.88 -2.98
C MET A 41 0.91 10.15 -3.84
N ALA A 42 1.89 10.45 -4.69
CA ALA A 42 1.81 11.61 -5.57
C ALA A 42 0.62 11.53 -6.55
N ILE A 43 0.32 10.34 -7.07
CA ILE A 43 -0.83 10.12 -7.97
C ILE A 43 -2.15 10.30 -7.20
N GLU A 44 -2.24 9.73 -6.00
CA GLU A 44 -3.46 9.83 -5.17
C GLU A 44 -3.70 11.26 -4.69
N GLU A 45 -2.63 12.01 -4.38
CA GLU A 45 -2.71 13.43 -4.06
C GLU A 45 -3.25 14.24 -5.23
N GLN A 46 -2.75 14.01 -6.45
CA GLN A 46 -3.28 14.69 -7.65
C GLN A 46 -4.74 14.33 -7.91
N ARG A 47 -5.12 13.06 -7.72
CA ARG A 47 -6.52 12.63 -7.80
C ARG A 47 -7.39 13.36 -6.77
N SER A 48 -6.96 13.44 -5.51
CA SER A 48 -7.68 14.14 -4.45
C SER A 48 -7.81 15.63 -4.75
N ASN A 49 -6.75 16.28 -5.23
CA ASN A 49 -6.78 17.68 -5.62
C ASN A 49 -7.78 17.95 -6.75
N LEU A 50 -7.79 17.10 -7.78
CA LEU A 50 -8.78 17.18 -8.85
C LEU A 50 -10.20 16.91 -8.34
N ALA A 51 -10.36 15.98 -7.40
CA ALA A 51 -11.66 15.67 -6.83
C ALA A 51 -12.26 16.87 -6.09
N LEU A 52 -11.43 17.59 -5.33
CA LEU A 52 -11.81 18.83 -4.66
C LEU A 52 -12.14 19.95 -5.66
N GLN A 53 -11.36 20.10 -6.73
CA GLN A 53 -11.61 21.12 -7.77
C GLN A 53 -12.90 20.86 -8.55
N LEU A 54 -13.17 19.60 -8.89
CA LEU A 54 -14.33 19.20 -9.70
C LEU A 54 -15.58 18.94 -8.86
N ASN A 55 -15.46 18.88 -7.53
CA ASN A 55 -16.52 18.44 -6.59
C ASN A 55 -17.10 17.06 -6.95
N ARG A 56 -16.27 16.18 -7.54
CA ARG A 56 -16.59 14.80 -7.91
C ARG A 56 -15.31 14.01 -8.11
N GLU A 57 -15.39 12.69 -8.13
CA GLU A 57 -14.25 11.86 -8.53
C GLU A 57 -13.79 12.20 -9.96
N PRO A 58 -12.48 12.43 -10.18
CA PRO A 58 -11.94 12.65 -11.51
C PRO A 58 -11.96 11.35 -12.31
N THR A 59 -12.17 11.47 -13.61
CA THR A 59 -12.04 10.35 -14.52
C THR A 59 -10.57 10.00 -14.76
N THR A 60 -10.28 8.77 -15.17
CA THR A 60 -8.91 8.34 -15.51
C THR A 60 -8.25 9.25 -16.55
N ARG A 61 -9.05 9.75 -17.51
CA ARG A 61 -8.59 10.68 -18.53
C ARG A 61 -8.19 12.04 -17.98
N GLU A 62 -8.95 12.58 -17.04
CA GLU A 62 -8.63 13.85 -16.38
C GLU A 62 -7.35 13.73 -15.54
N LEU A 63 -7.21 12.63 -14.82
CA LEU A 63 -6.00 12.35 -14.03
C LEU A 63 -4.77 12.14 -14.93
N ALA A 64 -4.91 11.40 -16.03
CA ALA A 64 -3.86 11.20 -17.04
C ALA A 64 -3.42 12.52 -17.68
N THR A 65 -4.37 13.39 -18.00
CA THR A 65 -4.10 14.72 -18.54
C THR A 65 -3.34 15.58 -17.53
N SER A 66 -3.75 15.56 -16.25
CA SER A 66 -3.09 16.32 -15.18
C SER A 66 -1.66 15.86 -14.90
N LEU A 67 -1.39 14.56 -15.08
CA LEU A 67 -0.07 13.95 -14.83
C LEU A 67 0.82 13.89 -16.09
N GLY A 68 0.29 14.26 -17.27
CA GLY A 68 1.00 14.13 -18.54
C GLY A 68 1.32 12.69 -18.94
N GLN A 69 0.49 11.73 -18.53
CA GLN A 69 0.68 10.30 -18.77
C GLN A 69 -0.45 9.73 -19.64
N SER A 70 -0.26 8.52 -20.15
CA SER A 70 -1.33 7.84 -20.91
C SER A 70 -2.40 7.26 -19.97
N GLU A 71 -3.64 7.15 -20.47
CA GLU A 71 -4.75 6.55 -19.71
C GLU A 71 -4.45 5.10 -19.28
N ALA A 72 -3.77 4.33 -20.14
CA ALA A 72 -3.38 2.95 -19.85
C ALA A 72 -2.36 2.86 -18.71
N GLU A 73 -1.39 3.77 -18.65
CA GLU A 73 -0.42 3.83 -17.55
C GLU A 73 -1.08 4.21 -16.23
N ILE A 74 -1.97 5.19 -16.25
CA ILE A 74 -2.73 5.58 -15.05
C ILE A 74 -3.63 4.43 -14.60
N GLN A 75 -4.35 3.75 -15.48
CA GLN A 75 -5.15 2.57 -15.11
C GLN A 75 -4.29 1.48 -14.47
N SER A 76 -3.13 1.18 -15.06
CA SER A 76 -2.20 0.19 -14.49
C SER A 76 -1.73 0.60 -13.09
N LYS A 77 -1.37 1.87 -12.90
CA LYS A 77 -0.94 2.39 -11.59
C LYS A 77 -2.08 2.43 -10.58
N GLN A 78 -3.29 2.83 -10.99
CA GLN A 78 -4.49 2.85 -10.15
C GLN A 78 -4.84 1.45 -9.66
N PHE A 79 -4.75 0.45 -10.55
CA PHE A 79 -4.98 -0.95 -10.19
C PHE A 79 -3.96 -1.42 -9.15
N LYS A 80 -2.69 -1.02 -9.27
CA LYS A 80 -1.67 -1.32 -8.25
C LYS A 80 -1.97 -0.64 -6.92
N ILE A 81 -2.40 0.62 -6.93
CA ILE A 81 -2.75 1.37 -5.71
C ILE A 81 -3.93 0.71 -4.98
N GLN A 82 -4.93 0.18 -5.69
CA GLN A 82 -6.11 -0.43 -5.07
C GLN A 82 -5.93 -1.89 -4.61
N ASN A 83 -4.87 -2.57 -5.07
CA ASN A 83 -4.61 -3.99 -4.74
C ASN A 83 -3.38 -4.17 -3.82
N TYR A 84 -2.87 -3.09 -3.25
CA TYR A 84 -1.85 -3.07 -2.20
C TYR A 84 -2.46 -2.54 -0.90
#